data_AF-A0A9D2TXS9-F1
#
_entry.id   AF-A0A9D2TXS9-F1
#
_cell.length_a   1.000
_cell.length_b   1.000
_cell.length_c   1.000
_cell.angle_alpha   90.00
_cell.angle_beta   90.00
_cell.angle_gamma   90.00
#
_symmetry.space_group_name_H-M   'P 1'
#
loop_
_entity.id
_entity.type
_entity.pdbx_description
1 polymer ?
#
loop_
_entity_poly.entity_id
_entity_poly.type
_entity_poly.pdbx_seq_one_letter_code
_entity_poly.pdbx_strand_id
1 'polypeptide(L)' 'MEFLKCNPKWTRFPKSASIGETEVTIITEKGTDLWARTYYGFQNDNAPVLQIETSEKFFSFVVKTEFESS' A
#
# COMPACT_ATOMS: atom_id res chain seq x y z
N MET A 1 16.21 0.95 -5.48
CA MET A 1 15.80 -0.25 -4.73
C MET A 1 14.72 -0.95 -5.52
N GLU A 2 14.86 -2.25 -5.80
CA GLU A 2 13.82 -3.03 -6.48
C GLU A 2 12.85 -3.58 -5.43
N PHE A 3 11.76 -2.84 -5.19
CA PHE A 3 10.81 -3.08 -4.09
C PHE A 3 10.36 -4.55 -3.95
N LEU A 4 10.03 -5.21 -5.06
CA LEU A 4 9.53 -6.59 -5.06
C LEU A 4 10.60 -7.63 -4.67
N LYS A 5 11.89 -7.30 -4.81
CA LYS A 5 13.00 -8.16 -4.35
C LYS A 5 13.34 -7.97 -2.87
N CYS A 6 12.73 -6.99 -2.21
CA CYS A 6 13.01 -6.65 -0.80
C CYS A 6 12.06 -7.34 0.19
N ASN A 7 11.54 -8.54 -0.15
CA ASN A 7 10.62 -9.32 0.67
C ASN A 7 9.43 -8.49 1.23
N PRO A 8 8.60 -7.91 0.36
CA PRO A 8 7.49 -7.06 0.77
C PRO A 8 6.47 -7.84 1.61
N LYS A 9 5.93 -7.17 2.63
CA LYS A 9 4.95 -7.71 3.57
C LYS A 9 3.65 -6.93 3.47
N TRP A 10 2.55 -7.65 3.54
CA TRP A 10 1.23 -7.05 3.64
C TRP A 10 0.90 -6.69 5.08
N THR A 11 0.37 -5.49 5.27
CA THR A 11 -0.45 -5.12 6.42
C THR A 11 -1.87 -4.97 5.91
N ARG A 12 -2.80 -5.74 6.51
CA ARG A 12 -4.22 -5.80 6.11
C ARG A 12 -4.37 -6.20 4.64
N PHE A 13 -4.03 -7.45 4.36
CA PHE A 13 -4.16 -8.04 3.03
C PHE A 13 -5.58 -7.82 2.48
N PRO A 14 -5.73 -7.28 1.26
CA PRO A 14 -7.05 -7.07 0.65
C PRO A 14 -7.66 -8.42 0.25
N LYS A 15 -8.97 -8.47 -0.01
CA LYS A 15 -9.57 -9.71 -0.56
C LYS A 15 -8.97 -10.16 -1.89
N SER A 16 -8.48 -9.23 -2.70
CA SER A 16 -7.85 -9.54 -3.98
C SER A 16 -6.66 -8.63 -4.25
N ALA A 17 -5.52 -9.26 -4.45
CA ALA A 17 -4.30 -8.64 -4.94
C ALA A 17 -3.49 -9.67 -5.72
N SER A 18 -2.68 -9.19 -6.67
CA SER A 18 -1.69 -9.99 -7.38
C SER A 18 -0.34 -9.28 -7.36
N ILE A 19 0.73 -10.06 -7.24
CA ILE A 19 2.11 -9.59 -7.34
C ILE A 19 2.71 -10.27 -8.57
N GLY A 20 2.96 -9.48 -9.61
CA GLY A 20 3.68 -9.91 -10.80
C GLY A 20 5.19 -9.64 -10.68
N GLU A 21 5.94 -9.82 -11.76
CA GLU A 21 7.39 -9.55 -11.77
C GLU A 21 7.69 -8.04 -11.72
N THR A 22 6.83 -7.22 -12.33
CA THR A 22 7.04 -5.77 -12.49
C THR A 22 5.92 -4.92 -11.91
N GLU A 23 4.79 -5.52 -11.51
CA GLU A 23 3.60 -4.80 -11.09
C GLU A 23 2.92 -5.46 -9.89
N VAL A 24 2.16 -4.64 -9.15
CA VAL A 24 1.29 -5.09 -8.07
C VAL A 24 -0.10 -4.54 -8.35
N THR A 25 -1.08 -5.43 -8.41
CA THR A 25 -2.49 -5.03 -8.56
C THR A 25 -3.19 -5.20 -7.23
N ILE A 26 -3.90 -4.17 -6.80
CA ILE A 26 -4.65 -4.12 -5.54
C ILE A 26 -6.10 -3.80 -5.87
N ILE A 27 -7.02 -4.67 -5.48
CA ILE A 27 -8.46 -4.40 -5.58
C ILE A 27 -8.96 -4.04 -4.18
N THR A 28 -9.24 -2.76 -3.97
CA THR A 28 -9.72 -2.24 -2.68
C THR A 28 -11.17 -2.63 -2.43
N GLU A 29 -11.50 -2.90 -1.15
CA GLU A 29 -12.87 -3.05 -0.72
C GLU A 29 -13.48 -1.70 -0.32
N LYS A 30 -14.81 -1.58 -0.44
CA LYS A 30 -15.53 -0.39 0.04
C LYS A 30 -15.23 -0.14 1.53
N GLY A 31 -15.07 1.13 1.91
CA GLY A 31 -14.85 1.52 3.30
C GLY A 31 -13.45 1.20 3.84
N THR A 32 -12.46 1.00 2.96
CA THR A 32 -11.04 0.95 3.35
C THR A 32 -10.44 2.35 3.38
N ASP A 33 -9.71 2.66 4.44
CA ASP A 33 -9.16 3.99 4.72
C ASP A 33 -8.00 3.92 5.75
N LEU A 34 -7.10 4.90 5.70
CA LEU A 34 -6.00 5.09 6.64
C LEU A 34 -6.01 6.54 7.12
N TRP A 35 -6.70 6.78 8.24
CA TRP A 35 -6.91 8.10 8.82
C TRP A 35 -6.78 8.10 10.33
N ALA A 36 -6.14 9.14 10.88
CA ALA A 36 -5.90 9.29 12.31
C ALA A 36 -6.34 10.67 12.84
N ARG A 37 -7.65 10.84 13.06
CA ARG A 37 -8.30 11.90 13.87
C ARG A 37 -8.16 13.35 13.41
N THR A 38 -7.15 13.72 12.64
CA THR A 38 -6.96 15.10 12.16
C THR A 38 -8.21 15.57 11.42
N TYR A 39 -8.71 16.77 11.75
CA TYR A 39 -9.91 17.41 11.18
C TYR A 39 -11.25 16.66 11.38
N TYR A 40 -11.37 15.41 10.94
CA TYR A 40 -12.62 14.65 10.95
C TYR A 40 -12.95 13.95 12.29
N GLY A 41 -11.99 13.83 13.21
CA GLY A 41 -12.21 13.23 14.53
C GLY A 41 -12.37 11.70 14.55
N PHE A 42 -12.62 11.03 13.43
CA PHE A 42 -12.64 9.56 13.33
C PHE A 42 -11.26 8.96 13.11
N GLN A 43 -11.14 7.65 13.32
CA GLN A 43 -9.93 6.88 13.02
C GLN A 43 -10.31 5.63 12.24
N ASN A 44 -9.69 5.45 11.08
CA ASN A 44 -9.75 4.23 10.28
C ASN A 44 -8.33 3.74 10.05
N ASP A 45 -8.07 2.48 10.36
CA ASP A 45 -6.76 1.85 10.15
C ASP A 45 -6.97 0.50 9.46
N ASN A 46 -7.71 0.52 8.35
CA ASN A 46 -8.11 -0.70 7.63
C ASN A 46 -7.67 -0.74 6.15
N ALA A 47 -6.99 0.29 5.63
CA ALA A 47 -6.49 0.29 4.26
C ALA A 47 -5.42 -0.78 4.00
N PRO A 48 -5.43 -1.46 2.83
CA PRO A 48 -4.35 -2.36 2.42
C PRO A 48 -3.02 -1.64 2.28
N VAL A 49 -1.95 -2.23 2.82
CA VAL A 49 -0.59 -1.68 2.72
C VAL A 49 0.38 -2.79 2.35
N LEU A 50 1.12 -2.62 1.25
CA LEU A 50 2.28 -3.44 0.91
C LEU A 50 3.54 -2.63 1.23
N GLN A 51 4.40 -3.16 2.08
CA GLN A 51 5.55 -2.42 2.61
C GLN A 51 6.81 -3.28 2.70
N ILE A 52 7.95 -2.62 2.74
CA ILE A 52 9.27 -3.23 3.00
C ILE A 52 9.90 -2.51 4.19
N GLU A 53 10.81 -3.20 4.87
CA GLU A 53 11.64 -2.59 5.90
C GLU A 53 12.93 -2.05 5.25
N THR A 54 13.42 -0.90 5.72
CA THR A 54 14.72 -0.36 5.31
C THR A 54 15.47 0.16 6.53
N SER A 55 16.79 -0.07 6.56
CA SER A 55 17.69 0.53 7.56
C SER A 55 18.24 1.88 7.10
N GLU A 56 17.98 2.28 5.85
CA GLU A 56 18.40 3.56 5.31
C GLU A 56 17.59 4.68 5.96
N LYS A 57 18.30 5.59 6.64
CA LYS A 57 17.69 6.77 7.27
C LYS A 57 17.03 7.71 6.26
N PHE A 58 17.58 7.78 5.05
CA PHE A 58 17.07 8.59 3.95
C PHE A 58 17.03 7.72 2.71
N PHE A 59 15.88 7.66 2.07
CA PHE A 59 15.69 6.88 0.84
C PHE A 59 14.75 7.63 -0.10
N SER A 60 14.76 7.23 -1.36
CA SER A 60 13.78 7.66 -2.34
C SER A 60 13.03 6.44 -2.85
N PHE A 61 11.71 6.55 -2.89
CA PHE A 61 10.82 5.54 -3.42
C PHE A 61 9.97 6.19 -4.51
N VAL A 62 9.99 5.60 -5.70
CA VAL A 62 9.25 6.08 -6.87
C VAL A 62 8.45 4.90 -7.41
N VAL A 63 7.17 5.16 -7.68
CA VAL A 63 6.24 4.18 -8.24
C VAL A 63 5.41 4.86 -9.31
N LYS A 64 5.08 4.12 -10.37
CA LYS A 64 4.08 4.53 -11.36
C LYS A 64 2.74 3.91 -10.95
N THR A 65 1.69 4.71 -10.89
CA THR A 65 0.35 4.26 -10.51
C THR A 65 -0.60 4.36 -11.69
N GLU A 66 -1.49 3.39 -11.81
CA GLU A 66 -2.63 3.39 -12.72
C GLU A 66 -3.87 3.02 -11.92
N PHE A 67 -4.97 3.72 -12.16
CA PHE A 67 -6.24 3.52 -11.48
C PHE A 67 -7.32 3.36 -12.54
N GLU A 68 -8.21 2.38 -12.36
CA GLU A 68 -9.47 2.35 -13.11
C GLU A 68 -10.34 3.51 -12.62
N SER A 69 -10.24 4.67 -13.26
CA SER A 69 -11.11 5.80 -12.99
C SER A 69 -12.51 5.51 -13.52
N SER A 70 -13.53 5.81 -12.71
CA SER A 70 -14.93 5.87 -13.14
C SER A 70 -15.21 7.10 -13.99
#